data_AF-A0A5E4K641-F1
#
_entry.id   AF-A0A5E4K641-F1
#
_cell.length_a   1.000
_cell.length_b   1.000
_cell.length_c   1.000
_cell.angle_alpha   90.00
_cell.angle_beta   90.00
_cell.angle_gamma   90.00
#
_symmetry.space_group_name_H-M   'P 1'
#
loop_
_entity.id
_entity.type
_entity.pdbx_description
1 polymer ?
#
loop_
_entity_poly.entity_id
_entity_poly.type
_entity_poly.pdbx_seq_one_letter_code
_entity_poly.pdbx_strand_id
1 'polypeptide(L)' 'MAKIMHVQTVLVVDEIEALKKKTGESSTKDALAKAVHHYLECEYTQVEDMWAKKLEKVVSRKKEEF' A
#
# COMPACT_ATOMS: atom_id res chain seq x y z
N MET A 1 -3.55 -14.08 -25.75
CA MET A 1 -2.40 -13.16 -25.67
C MET A 1 -2.83 -11.95 -24.84
N ALA A 2 -2.23 -11.73 -23.67
CA ALA A 2 -2.56 -10.55 -22.88
C ALA A 2 -1.97 -9.32 -23.58
N LYS A 3 -2.81 -8.31 -23.83
CA LYS A 3 -2.38 -7.04 -24.42
C LYS A 3 -1.59 -6.28 -23.34
N ILE A 4 -0.27 -6.22 -23.47
CA ILE A 4 0.58 -5.51 -22.50
C ILE A 4 0.38 -4.01 -22.71
N MET A 5 -0.17 -3.34 -21.70
CA MET A 5 -0.37 -1.89 -21.70
C MET A 5 0.71 -1.25 -20.84
N HIS A 6 1.54 -0.40 -21.45
CA HIS A 6 2.58 0.35 -20.74
C HIS A 6 2.02 1.70 -20.29
N VAL A 7 2.09 1.99 -18.99
CA VAL A 7 1.61 3.25 -18.40
C VAL A 7 2.80 3.94 -17.73
N GLN A 8 2.96 5.24 -17.98
CA GLN A 8 3.95 6.08 -17.33
C GLN A 8 3.22 7.15 -16.52
N THR A 9 3.71 7.40 -15.31
CA THR A 9 3.24 8.48 -14.45
C THR A 9 4.44 9.18 -13.82
N VAL A 10 4.31 10.47 -13.58
CA VAL A 10 5.31 11.26 -12.87
C VAL A 10 5.09 11.06 -11.37
N LEU A 11 6.14 10.67 -10.66
CA LEU A 11 6.13 10.51 -9.21
C LEU A 11 7.12 11.50 -8.60
N VAL A 12 6.71 12.17 -7.52
CA VAL A 12 7.55 13.14 -6.82
C VAL A 12 8.66 12.41 -6.06
N VAL A 13 9.86 12.96 -6.06
CA VAL A 13 11.05 12.33 -5.46
C VAL A 13 10.84 12.09 -3.96
N ASP A 14 10.31 13.07 -3.23
CA ASP A 14 9.99 12.94 -1.80
C ASP A 14 9.04 11.77 -1.50
N GLU A 15 8.04 11.54 -2.35
CA GLU A 15 7.11 10.43 -2.18
C GLU A 15 7.78 9.07 -2.41
N ILE A 16 8.69 8.99 -3.38
CA ILE A 16 9.50 7.79 -3.62
C ILE A 16 10.43 7.51 -2.44
N GLU A 17 11.08 8.54 -1.89
CA GLU A 17 11.94 8.38 -0.71
C GLU A 17 11.14 7.97 0.53
N ALA A 18 9.96 8.57 0.74
CA ALA A 18 9.06 8.16 1.82
C ALA A 18 8.59 6.71 1.64
N LEU A 19 8.30 6.29 0.40
CA LEU A 19 7.92 4.92 0.08
C LEU A 19 9.05 3.93 0.37
N LYS A 20 10.28 4.25 -0.04
CA LYS A 20 11.48 3.45 0.26
C LYS A 20 11.67 3.26 1.77
N LYS A 21 11.57 4.34 2.54
CA LYS A 21 11.65 4.28 4.01
C LYS A 21 10.55 3.41 4.62
N LYS A 22 9.31 3.49 4.13
CA LYS A 22 8.19 2.67 4.61
C LYS A 22 8.33 1.20 4.24
N THR A 23 8.86 0.90 3.06
CA THR A 23 8.99 -0.46 2.54
C THR A 23 10.27 -1.16 2.99
N GLY A 24 11.27 -0.39 3.43
CA GLY A 24 12.62 -0.86 3.77
C GLY A 24 13.51 -1.11 2.55
N GLU A 25 13.07 -0.73 1.35
CA GLU A 25 13.77 -1.01 0.10
C GLU A 25 14.63 0.18 -0.35
N SER A 26 15.82 -0.08 -0.89
CA SER A 26 16.71 0.97 -1.44
C SER A 26 16.40 1.31 -2.90
N SER A 27 15.89 0.33 -3.63
CA SER A 27 15.54 0.40 -5.04
C SER A 27 14.12 0.93 -5.24
N THR A 28 13.96 1.88 -6.17
CA THR A 28 12.65 2.45 -6.51
C THR A 28 11.72 1.39 -7.09
N LYS A 29 12.27 0.47 -7.90
CA LYS A 29 11.50 -0.60 -8.53
C LYS A 29 10.91 -1.54 -7.49
N ASP A 30 11.72 -1.94 -6.51
CA ASP A 30 11.31 -2.92 -5.49
C ASP A 30 10.33 -2.29 -4.49
N ALA A 31 10.57 -1.04 -4.11
CA ALA A 31 9.63 -0.26 -3.29
C ALA A 31 8.25 -0.15 -3.95
N LEU A 32 8.21 0.18 -5.25
CA LEU A 32 6.96 0.28 -6.02
C LEU A 32 6.29 -1.09 -6.20
N ALA A 33 7.04 -2.13 -6.55
CA ALA A 33 6.49 -3.48 -6.72
C ALA A 33 5.81 -3.96 -5.44
N LYS A 34 6.45 -3.76 -4.29
CA LYS A 34 5.91 -4.13 -2.97
C LYS A 34 4.66 -3.33 -2.61
N ALA A 35 4.65 -2.03 -2.93
CA ALA A 35 3.48 -1.18 -2.71
C ALA A 35 2.28 -1.58 -3.58
N VAL A 36 2.52 -1.88 -4.86
CA VAL A 36 1.47 -2.35 -5.79
C VAL A 36 0.95 -3.71 -5.37
N HIS A 37 1.83 -4.65 -5.02
CA HIS A 37 1.44 -5.97 -4.55
C HIS A 37 0.57 -5.86 -3.29
N HIS A 38 1.00 -5.05 -2.32
CA HIS A 38 0.21 -4.77 -1.13
C HIS A 38 -1.17 -4.18 -1.48
N TYR A 39 -1.25 -3.21 -2.40
CA TYR A 39 -2.53 -2.62 -2.80
C TYR A 39 -3.50 -3.65 -3.40
N LEU A 40 -2.99 -4.55 -4.24
CA LEU A 40 -3.78 -5.60 -4.90
C LEU A 40 -4.32 -6.64 -3.92
N GLU A 41 -3.57 -6.92 -2.85
CA GLU A 41 -3.94 -7.94 -1.84
C GLU A 41 -4.67 -7.34 -0.61
N CYS A 42 -4.73 -6.02 -0.50
CA CYS A 42 -5.24 -5.35 0.68
C CYS A 42 -6.76 -5.50 0.81
N GLU A 43 -7.22 -6.19 1.86
CA GLU A 43 -8.65 -6.36 2.20
C GLU A 43 -9.42 -5.03 2.33
N TYR A 44 -8.71 -3.92 2.60
CA TYR A 44 -9.32 -2.61 2.79
C TYR A 44 -9.60 -1.88 1.47
N THR A 45 -8.92 -2.21 0.36
CA THR A 45 -9.10 -1.49 -0.92
C THR A 45 -10.40 -1.86 -1.64
N GLN A 46 -11.06 -2.94 -1.22
CA GLN A 46 -12.33 -3.44 -1.77
C GLN A 46 -13.58 -2.92 -1.02
N VAL A 47 -13.40 -1.96 -0.10
CA VAL A 47 -14.46 -1.48 0.79
C VAL A 47 -14.56 0.04 0.67
N GLU A 48 -15.78 0.57 0.51
CA GLU A 48 -16.02 2.02 0.36
C GLU A 48 -15.42 2.82 1.54
N ASP A 49 -15.50 2.29 2.76
CA ASP A 49 -14.96 2.91 3.97
C ASP A 49 -13.74 2.16 4.54
N MET A 50 -12.68 2.09 3.74
CA MET A 50 -11.33 1.57 4.07
C MET A 50 -10.86 2.01 5.47
N TRP A 51 -11.06 3.30 5.79
CA TRP A 51 -10.61 3.91 7.05
C TRP A 51 -11.40 3.44 8.27
N ALA A 52 -12.72 3.25 8.13
CA ALA A 52 -13.59 2.78 9.20
C ALA A 52 -13.23 1.34 9.60
N LYS A 53 -13.11 0.43 8.63
CA LYS A 53 -12.71 -0.96 8.90
C LYS A 53 -11.33 -1.07 9.54
N LYS A 54 -10.39 -0.21 9.13
CA LYS A 54 -9.05 -0.18 9.73
C LYS A 54 -9.10 0.30 11.17
N LEU A 55 -9.90 1.32 11.48
CA LEU A 55 -10.12 1.80 12.84
C LEU A 55 -10.75 0.72 13.74
N GLU A 56 -11.79 0.04 13.25
CA GLU A 56 -12.44 -1.05 14.00
C GLU A 56 -11.45 -2.15 14.40
N LYS A 57 -10.60 -2.59 13.46
CA LYS A 57 -9.59 -3.63 13.74
C LYS A 57 -8.56 -3.18 14.77
N VAL A 58 -8.14 -1.90 14.74
CA VAL A 58 -7.20 -1.33 15.72
C VAL A 58 -7.84 -1.22 17.10
N VAL A 59 -9.11 -0.82 17.18
CA VAL A 59 -9.86 -0.71 18.44
C VAL A 59 -10.10 -2.08 19.06
N SER A 60 -10.50 -3.09 18.27
CA SER A 60 -10.71 -4.46 18.77
C SER A 60 -9.42 -5.07 19.33
N ARG A 61 -8.29 -4.89 18.65
CA ARG A 61 -6.99 -5.43 19.12
C ARG A 61 -6.57 -4.83 20.46
N LYS A 62 -6.81 -3.53 20.67
CA LYS A 62 -6.55 -2.86 21.96
C LYS A 62 -7.44 -3.35 23.10
N LYS A 63 -8.62 -3.89 22.82
CA LYS A 63 -9.55 -4.44 23.83
C LYS A 63 -9.14 -5.83 24.32
N GLU A 64 -8.38 -6.57 23.54
CA GLU A 64 -7.87 -7.91 23.90
C GLU A 64 -6.56 -7.84 24.71
N GLU A 65 -5.88 -6.70 24.68
CA GLU A 65 -4.64 -6.43 25.44
C GLU A 65 -4.89 -5.84 26.85
N PHE A 66 -6.15 -5.58 27.20
CA PHE A 66 -6.62 -5.11 28.52
C PHE A 66 -7.57 -6.12 29.15
#